data_AF-A0A939EJJ4-F1
#
_entry.id   AF-A0A939EJJ4-F1
#
_cell.length_a   1.000
_cell.length_b   1.000
_cell.length_c   1.000
_cell.angle_alpha   90.00
_cell.angle_beta   90.00
_cell.angle_gamma   90.00
#
_symmetry.space_group_name_H-M   'P 1'
#
loop_
_entity.id
_entity.type
_entity.pdbx_description
1 polymer ?
#
loop_
_entity_poly.entity_id
_entity_poly.type
_entity_poly.pdbx_seq_one_letter_code
_entity_poly.pdbx_strand_id
1 'polypeptide(L)'
;AALFAGVANPGSDSDLPAPVYARKDIVDGNSGYSGNGADFYAPEAQSFTLQIDADNPDSGLVTSEGEAITLFLEDGLVVGRIDDAESANNGEAVFAIHMASAFDVATGADLNELSIVQYQSVYNADSTSSDDTVDLSGKVYAVLTITDADGDAVSSDPVDIGSSILFADDGPTVAEEGLSLTSDEDDIASVDALGTSPDGPATQPVAGEAFGETG
;
A
#
# COMPACT_ATOMS: atom_id res chain seq x y z
N ALA A 1 -12.77 -9.96 10.77
CA ALA A 1 -12.16 -11.01 11.59
C ALA A 1 -11.29 -11.98 10.78
N ALA A 2 -11.74 -12.51 9.63
CA ALA A 2 -10.91 -13.41 8.81
C ALA A 2 -9.64 -12.73 8.25
N LEU A 3 -9.69 -11.42 7.98
CA LEU A 3 -8.61 -10.65 7.37
C LEU A 3 -7.29 -10.68 8.17
N PHE A 4 -7.38 -10.59 9.50
CA PHE A 4 -6.24 -10.55 10.40
C PHE A 4 -6.04 -11.86 11.17
N ALA A 5 -6.68 -12.94 10.73
CA ALA A 5 -6.58 -14.24 11.40
C ALA A 5 -5.16 -14.85 11.32
N GLY A 6 -4.32 -14.36 10.41
CA GLY A 6 -2.92 -14.75 10.27
C GLY A 6 -1.96 -14.04 11.22
N VAL A 7 -2.40 -12.99 11.94
CA VAL A 7 -1.52 -12.26 12.89
C VAL A 7 -1.21 -13.17 14.08
N ALA A 8 0.07 -13.50 14.23
CA ALA A 8 0.55 -14.31 15.35
C ALA A 8 0.68 -13.45 16.62
N ASN A 9 0.43 -14.06 17.79
CA ASN A 9 0.55 -13.43 19.11
C ASN A 9 -0.11 -12.03 19.20
N PRO A 10 -1.43 -11.90 18.97
CA PRO A 10 -2.10 -10.63 19.23
C PRO A 10 -1.90 -10.25 20.70
N GLY A 11 -1.39 -9.06 20.94
CA GLY A 11 -1.22 -8.52 22.28
C GLY A 11 -2.55 -8.36 23.01
N SER A 12 -2.47 -8.25 24.33
CA SER A 12 -3.66 -8.12 25.18
C SER A 12 -3.51 -6.94 26.12
N ASP A 13 -4.46 -6.01 26.05
CA ASP A 13 -4.48 -4.81 26.88
C ASP A 13 -5.77 -4.78 27.70
N SER A 14 -5.67 -4.51 29.01
CA SER A 14 -6.83 -4.43 29.89
C SER A 14 -7.73 -3.23 29.61
N ASP A 15 -7.16 -2.16 29.06
CA ASP A 15 -7.86 -0.94 28.68
C ASP A 15 -8.46 -1.06 27.26
N LEU A 16 -7.96 -1.99 26.44
CA LEU A 16 -8.50 -2.38 25.13
C LEU A 16 -9.01 -3.84 25.14
N PRO A 17 -10.17 -4.13 25.78
CA PRO A 17 -10.62 -5.49 26.07
C PRO A 17 -10.99 -6.31 24.81
N ALA A 18 -11.04 -5.68 23.64
CA ALA A 18 -11.23 -6.34 22.35
C ALA A 18 -10.51 -5.55 21.25
N PRO A 19 -10.05 -6.20 20.16
CA PRO A 19 -9.40 -5.50 19.07
C PRO A 19 -10.34 -4.46 18.42
N VAL A 20 -9.79 -3.29 18.12
CA VAL A 20 -10.52 -2.18 17.47
C VAL A 20 -10.11 -2.12 16.00
N TYR A 21 -11.06 -1.78 15.12
CA TYR A 21 -10.85 -1.85 13.67
C TYR A 21 -11.20 -0.53 13.00
N ALA A 22 -10.39 -0.16 12.01
CA ALA A 22 -10.68 0.89 11.05
C ALA A 22 -10.64 0.33 9.64
N ARG A 23 -11.43 0.91 8.74
CA ARG A 23 -11.38 0.59 7.31
C ARG A 23 -11.64 1.83 6.48
N LYS A 24 -11.08 1.85 5.28
CA LYS A 24 -11.29 2.90 4.31
C LYS A 24 -11.25 2.34 2.89
N ASP A 25 -12.32 2.56 2.16
CA ASP A 25 -12.33 2.33 0.72
C ASP A 25 -11.37 3.34 0.07
N ILE A 26 -10.41 2.81 -0.68
CA ILE A 26 -9.51 3.58 -1.52
C ILE A 26 -10.14 3.56 -2.90
N VAL A 27 -10.68 4.71 -3.30
CA VAL A 27 -11.10 4.94 -4.67
C VAL A 27 -9.90 5.52 -5.37
N ASP A 28 -9.30 4.74 -6.27
CA ASP A 28 -8.16 5.22 -7.03
C ASP A 28 -8.60 6.41 -7.87
N GLY A 29 -7.77 7.45 -7.88
CA GLY A 29 -7.91 8.60 -8.76
C GLY A 29 -7.64 8.25 -10.23
N ASN A 30 -7.75 6.98 -10.63
CA ASN A 30 -7.59 6.51 -11.99
C ASN A 30 -8.80 6.88 -12.88
N SER A 31 -9.10 8.17 -12.89
CA SER A 31 -9.83 8.85 -13.95
C SER A 31 -8.90 9.12 -15.15
N GLY A 32 -7.85 8.32 -15.32
CA GLY A 32 -6.77 8.44 -16.31
C GLY A 32 -6.99 7.64 -17.60
N TYR A 33 -7.95 6.72 -17.65
CA TYR A 33 -8.35 6.03 -18.88
C TYR A 33 -9.24 6.91 -19.77
N SER A 34 -8.77 8.13 -20.09
CA SER A 34 -9.43 9.03 -21.04
C SER A 34 -8.64 9.09 -22.35
N GLY A 35 -8.30 7.92 -22.89
CA GLY A 35 -8.05 7.77 -24.32
C GLY A 35 -9.38 7.77 -25.06
N ASN A 36 -9.90 8.94 -25.45
CA ASN A 36 -11.01 9.01 -26.41
C ASN A 36 -10.47 8.64 -27.80
N GLY A 37 -10.22 7.35 -28.02
CA GLY A 37 -9.72 6.75 -29.25
C GLY A 37 -10.03 5.26 -29.19
N ALA A 38 -10.62 4.72 -30.24
CA ALA A 38 -11.20 3.38 -30.23
C ALA A 38 -10.13 2.27 -30.34
N ASP A 39 -9.52 1.91 -29.21
CA ASP A 39 -8.80 0.64 -28.94
C ASP A 39 -8.20 0.65 -27.52
N PHE A 40 -9.04 0.86 -26.50
CA PHE A 40 -8.62 0.73 -25.10
C PHE A 40 -8.54 -0.77 -24.73
N TYR A 41 -7.34 -1.31 -24.55
CA TYR A 41 -7.17 -2.55 -23.79
C TYR A 41 -7.25 -2.15 -22.31
N ALA A 42 -8.35 -2.53 -21.65
CA ALA A 42 -8.42 -2.43 -20.20
C ALA A 42 -7.37 -3.38 -19.58
N PRO A 43 -6.75 -3.00 -18.45
CA PRO A 43 -5.84 -3.92 -17.77
C PRO A 43 -6.54 -5.24 -17.46
N GLU A 44 -5.80 -6.35 -17.48
CA GLU A 44 -6.32 -7.64 -17.03
C GLU A 44 -6.33 -7.72 -15.50
N ALA A 45 -5.41 -7.00 -14.83
CA ALA A 45 -5.36 -6.95 -13.38
C ALA A 45 -4.79 -5.63 -12.85
N GLN A 46 -5.20 -5.28 -11.63
CA GLN A 46 -4.54 -4.28 -10.80
C GLN A 46 -4.38 -4.84 -9.38
N SER A 47 -3.26 -4.53 -8.74
CA SER A 47 -2.99 -4.98 -7.37
C SER A 47 -2.20 -3.94 -6.58
N PHE A 48 -2.48 -3.90 -5.28
CA PHE A 48 -1.74 -3.09 -4.32
C PHE A 48 -0.91 -3.97 -3.40
N THR A 49 0.29 -3.50 -3.10
CA THR A 49 1.18 -4.16 -2.13
C THR A 49 1.67 -3.15 -1.09
N LEU A 50 1.73 -3.59 0.16
CA LEU A 50 2.31 -2.82 1.25
C LEU A 50 3.82 -3.06 1.33
N GLN A 51 4.55 -2.01 1.68
CA GLN A 51 5.99 -2.04 1.91
C GLN A 51 6.35 -1.27 3.18
N ILE A 52 7.49 -1.62 3.77
CA ILE A 52 8.11 -0.92 4.90
C ILE A 52 9.59 -0.72 4.61
N ASP A 53 10.22 0.24 5.28
CA ASP A 53 11.67 0.38 5.26
C ASP A 53 12.30 -0.69 6.18
N ALA A 54 12.67 -1.83 5.61
CA ALA A 54 13.20 -2.96 6.37
C ALA A 54 14.58 -2.66 7.00
N ASP A 55 15.31 -1.66 6.49
CA ASP A 55 16.58 -1.20 7.08
C ASP A 55 16.35 -0.31 8.32
N ASN A 56 15.12 0.21 8.50
CA ASN A 56 14.70 1.01 9.64
C ASN A 56 13.27 0.65 10.08
N PRO A 57 13.07 -0.54 10.66
CA PRO A 57 11.74 -1.04 11.00
C PRO A 57 11.13 -0.34 12.22
N ASP A 58 11.86 0.56 12.88
CA ASP A 58 11.34 1.35 14.00
C ASP A 58 10.13 2.19 13.55
N SER A 59 8.99 1.97 14.18
CA SER A 59 7.75 2.70 13.86
C SER A 59 7.76 4.14 14.40
N GLY A 60 8.60 4.43 15.40
CA GLY A 60 8.56 5.66 16.20
C GLY A 60 7.44 5.68 17.25
N LEU A 61 6.62 4.63 17.31
CA LEU A 61 5.50 4.50 18.23
C LEU A 61 5.91 3.70 19.48
N VAL A 62 5.19 3.95 20.57
CA VAL A 62 5.32 3.19 21.81
C VAL A 62 3.93 2.79 22.33
N THR A 63 3.85 1.68 23.06
CA THR A 63 2.62 1.29 23.78
C THR A 63 2.36 2.25 24.93
N SER A 64 1.13 2.27 25.47
CA SER A 64 0.78 3.00 26.70
C SER A 64 1.66 2.61 27.90
N GLU A 65 2.21 1.40 27.89
CA GLU A 65 3.15 0.87 28.90
C GLU A 65 4.61 1.29 28.65
N GLY A 66 4.89 1.96 27.53
CA GLY A 66 6.19 2.55 27.20
C GLY A 66 7.12 1.63 26.42
N GLU A 67 6.60 0.57 25.80
CA GLU A 67 7.38 -0.37 24.99
C GLU A 67 7.43 0.08 23.54
N ALA A 68 8.62 0.03 22.92
CA ALA A 68 8.80 0.44 21.54
C ALA A 68 8.14 -0.55 20.56
N ILE A 69 7.61 -0.01 19.46
CA ILE A 69 6.94 -0.80 18.43
C ILE A 69 7.80 -0.84 17.17
N THR A 70 8.03 -2.04 16.66
CA THR A 70 8.80 -2.33 15.45
C THR A 70 7.88 -2.92 14.38
N LEU A 71 8.05 -2.50 13.13
CA LEU A 71 7.25 -2.92 11.99
C LEU A 71 7.83 -4.16 11.30
N PHE A 72 6.95 -5.07 10.91
CA PHE A 72 7.27 -6.27 10.14
C PHE A 72 6.31 -6.42 8.97
N LEU A 73 6.80 -6.92 7.84
CA LEU A 73 5.96 -7.34 6.72
C LEU A 73 5.80 -8.86 6.77
N GLU A 74 4.60 -9.32 7.13
CA GLU A 74 4.27 -10.73 7.37
C GLU A 74 3.10 -11.13 6.46
N ASP A 75 3.35 -11.99 5.47
CA ASP A 75 2.32 -12.48 4.52
C ASP A 75 1.50 -11.37 3.83
N GLY A 76 2.13 -10.22 3.57
CA GLY A 76 1.50 -9.05 2.95
C GLY A 76 0.77 -8.11 3.93
N LEU A 77 0.80 -8.43 5.23
CA LEU A 77 0.34 -7.53 6.29
C LEU A 77 1.53 -6.77 6.86
N VAL A 78 1.33 -5.48 7.16
CA VAL A 78 2.27 -4.73 7.99
C VAL A 78 1.83 -4.85 9.44
N VAL A 79 2.66 -5.45 10.28
CA VAL A 79 2.36 -5.73 11.69
C VAL A 79 3.32 -4.95 12.57
N GLY A 80 2.77 -4.14 13.47
CA GLY A 80 3.54 -3.49 14.53
C GLY A 80 3.61 -4.40 15.75
N ARG A 81 4.82 -4.75 16.19
CA ARG A 81 5.06 -5.64 17.34
C ARG A 81 5.88 -4.94 18.41
N ILE A 82 5.66 -5.29 19.67
CA ILE A 82 6.55 -4.85 20.75
C ILE A 82 7.96 -5.38 20.47
N ASP A 83 8.95 -4.50 20.59
CA ASP A 83 10.37 -4.84 20.55
C ASP A 83 10.76 -5.57 21.84
N ASP A 84 10.45 -6.86 21.89
CA ASP A 84 10.88 -7.72 23.00
C ASP A 84 12.27 -8.29 22.68
N ALA A 85 13.29 -7.75 23.34
CA ALA A 85 14.68 -8.19 23.20
C ALA A 85 14.87 -9.69 23.51
N GLU A 86 13.95 -10.29 24.28
CA GLU A 86 13.98 -11.71 24.66
C GLU A 86 13.28 -12.62 23.61
N SER A 87 12.49 -12.06 22.71
CA SER A 87 11.66 -12.77 21.71
C SER A 87 11.88 -12.22 20.30
N ALA A 88 13.15 -12.11 19.88
CA ALA A 88 13.51 -11.68 18.53
C ALA A 88 12.65 -12.40 17.47
N ASN A 89 11.81 -11.62 16.79
CA ASN A 89 10.87 -12.00 15.72
C ASN A 89 9.54 -12.67 16.15
N ASN A 90 9.05 -12.48 17.38
CA ASN A 90 7.70 -12.95 17.75
C ASN A 90 7.03 -12.15 18.89
N GLY A 91 7.41 -10.88 19.06
CA GLY A 91 6.79 -9.98 20.03
C GLY A 91 5.28 -9.84 19.81
N GLU A 92 4.57 -9.44 20.86
CA GLU A 92 3.12 -9.25 20.82
C GLU A 92 2.74 -8.21 19.76
N ALA A 93 1.78 -8.55 18.91
CA ALA A 93 1.27 -7.64 17.90
C ALA A 93 0.42 -6.55 18.58
N VAL A 94 0.79 -5.29 18.35
CA VAL A 94 0.06 -4.11 18.82
C VAL A 94 -0.99 -3.70 17.80
N PHE A 95 -0.66 -3.76 16.51
CA PHE A 95 -1.59 -3.50 15.42
C PHE A 95 -1.18 -4.27 14.16
N ALA A 96 -2.10 -4.39 13.21
CA ALA A 96 -1.83 -4.89 11.87
C ALA A 96 -2.60 -4.09 10.81
N ILE A 97 -1.98 -3.92 9.65
CA ILE A 97 -2.49 -3.18 8.50
C ILE A 97 -2.53 -4.14 7.31
N HIS A 98 -3.64 -4.11 6.59
CA HIS A 98 -3.87 -4.90 5.40
C HIS A 98 -4.45 -4.01 4.30
N MET A 99 -3.92 -4.15 3.10
CA MET A 99 -4.46 -3.50 1.91
C MET A 99 -5.08 -4.57 1.01
N ALA A 100 -6.40 -4.55 0.88
CA ALA A 100 -7.12 -5.36 -0.09
C ALA A 100 -7.06 -4.67 -1.45
N SER A 101 -6.77 -5.44 -2.49
CA SER A 101 -6.87 -5.00 -3.88
C SER A 101 -7.79 -5.90 -4.66
N ALA A 102 -8.69 -5.29 -5.43
CA ALA A 102 -9.57 -5.99 -6.34
C ALA A 102 -9.90 -5.09 -7.52
N PHE A 103 -9.72 -5.64 -8.72
CA PHE A 103 -10.08 -4.97 -9.97
C PHE A 103 -11.19 -5.76 -10.67
N ASP A 104 -12.30 -5.09 -10.95
CA ASP A 104 -13.39 -5.67 -11.73
C ASP A 104 -13.22 -5.28 -13.20
N VAL A 105 -12.65 -6.19 -13.99
CA VAL A 105 -12.39 -6.00 -15.44
C VAL A 105 -13.68 -5.71 -16.22
N ALA A 106 -14.83 -6.23 -15.78
CA ALA A 106 -16.09 -6.07 -16.49
C ALA A 106 -16.68 -4.66 -16.35
N THR A 107 -16.43 -4.00 -15.22
CA THR A 107 -16.93 -2.66 -14.91
C THR A 107 -15.84 -1.59 -14.94
N GLY A 108 -14.57 -2.00 -14.98
CA GLY A 108 -13.41 -1.10 -14.84
C GLY A 108 -13.35 -0.45 -13.46
N ALA A 109 -13.91 -1.10 -12.43
CA ALA A 109 -14.01 -0.53 -11.10
C ALA A 109 -12.88 -1.05 -10.19
N ASP A 110 -12.24 -0.10 -9.52
CA ASP A 110 -11.26 -0.37 -8.47
C ASP A 110 -11.99 -0.53 -7.13
N LEU A 111 -11.77 -1.67 -6.48
CA LEU A 111 -12.39 -2.06 -5.22
C LEU A 111 -11.31 -2.31 -4.16
N ASN A 112 -10.57 -1.26 -3.84
CA ASN A 112 -9.46 -1.34 -2.89
C ASN A 112 -9.93 -0.88 -1.50
N GLU A 113 -9.42 -1.53 -0.46
CA GLU A 113 -9.76 -1.20 0.93
C GLU A 113 -8.50 -1.29 1.81
N LEU A 114 -8.20 -0.21 2.53
CA LEU A 114 -7.23 -0.22 3.62
C LEU A 114 -7.95 -0.58 4.91
N SER A 115 -7.51 -1.65 5.55
CA SER A 115 -8.06 -2.14 6.82
C SER A 115 -6.96 -2.16 7.88
N ILE A 116 -7.31 -1.76 9.10
CA ILE A 116 -6.39 -1.71 10.24
C ILE A 116 -7.07 -2.35 11.45
N VAL A 117 -6.30 -3.09 12.24
CA VAL A 117 -6.70 -3.59 13.55
C VAL A 117 -5.68 -3.17 14.59
N GLN A 118 -6.17 -2.76 15.76
CA GLN A 118 -5.36 -2.49 16.95
C GLN A 118 -5.72 -3.50 18.05
N TYR A 119 -4.71 -4.08 18.67
CA TYR A 119 -4.79 -5.08 19.74
C TYR A 119 -4.38 -4.51 21.10
N GLN A 120 -3.46 -3.53 21.12
CA GLN A 120 -3.02 -2.85 22.34
C GLN A 120 -3.00 -1.33 22.13
N SER A 121 -3.15 -0.57 23.20
CA SER A 121 -3.17 0.89 23.15
C SER A 121 -1.81 1.45 22.75
N VAL A 122 -1.81 2.35 21.77
CA VAL A 122 -0.63 3.12 21.35
C VAL A 122 -0.64 4.42 22.14
N TYR A 123 0.50 4.78 22.73
CA TYR A 123 0.60 5.98 23.55
C TYR A 123 0.50 7.25 22.70
N ASN A 124 -0.42 8.13 23.11
CA ASN A 124 -0.49 9.52 22.69
C ASN A 124 -0.25 10.42 23.92
N ALA A 125 0.58 11.45 23.77
CA ALA A 125 1.07 12.23 24.91
C ALA A 125 0.01 13.12 25.60
N ASP A 126 -1.12 13.38 24.92
CA ASP A 126 -2.21 14.18 25.45
C ASP A 126 -3.51 13.37 25.57
N SER A 127 -3.75 12.83 26.77
CA SER A 127 -5.01 12.16 27.14
C SER A 127 -6.24 13.08 27.22
N THR A 128 -6.11 14.38 26.96
CA THR A 128 -7.19 15.38 27.11
C THR A 128 -7.65 15.99 25.80
N SER A 129 -6.96 15.72 24.69
CA SER A 129 -7.29 16.18 23.35
C SER A 129 -7.52 15.00 22.42
N SER A 130 -8.73 14.89 21.87
CA SER A 130 -9.04 13.91 20.83
C SER A 130 -8.37 14.20 19.47
N ASP A 131 -7.72 15.36 19.33
CA ASP A 131 -6.99 15.74 18.12
C ASP A 131 -5.52 15.29 18.14
N ASP A 132 -4.99 14.82 19.28
CA ASP A 132 -3.64 14.28 19.35
C ASP A 132 -3.64 12.85 18.80
N THR A 133 -3.01 12.71 17.64
CA THR A 133 -2.86 11.43 16.93
C THR A 133 -1.39 11.21 16.66
N VAL A 134 -0.98 9.94 16.69
CA VAL A 134 0.33 9.52 16.20
C VAL A 134 0.14 8.71 14.93
N ASP A 135 1.10 8.81 14.02
CA ASP A 135 1.00 8.22 12.69
C ASP A 135 2.27 7.43 12.33
N LEU A 136 2.26 6.82 11.14
CA LEU A 136 3.38 6.04 10.60
C LEU A 136 4.08 6.74 9.43
N SER A 137 4.08 8.07 9.40
CA SER A 137 4.66 8.87 8.31
C SER A 137 6.09 8.43 8.00
N GLY A 138 6.34 8.15 6.72
CA GLY A 138 7.63 7.69 6.22
C GLY A 138 8.03 6.29 6.69
N LYS A 139 7.05 5.46 7.11
CA LYS A 139 7.29 4.09 7.58
C LYS A 139 6.54 3.03 6.79
N VAL A 140 5.34 3.36 6.29
CA VAL A 140 4.48 2.43 5.55
C VAL A 140 4.18 3.00 4.17
N TYR A 141 4.46 2.21 3.15
CA TYR A 141 4.31 2.60 1.76
C TYR A 141 3.36 1.65 1.03
N ALA A 142 2.70 2.16 0.00
CA ALA A 142 1.93 1.36 -0.95
C ALA A 142 2.56 1.46 -2.34
N VAL A 143 2.49 0.36 -3.09
CA VAL A 143 2.86 0.28 -4.50
C VAL A 143 1.68 -0.30 -5.28
N LEU A 144 1.25 0.42 -6.32
CA LEU A 144 0.25 -0.02 -7.28
C LEU A 144 0.97 -0.74 -8.43
N THR A 145 0.46 -1.90 -8.83
CA THR A 145 0.93 -2.63 -10.02
C THR A 145 -0.25 -2.90 -10.94
N ILE A 146 -0.09 -2.51 -12.21
CA ILE A 146 -1.07 -2.71 -13.28
C ILE A 146 -0.52 -3.74 -14.25
N THR A 147 -1.37 -4.66 -14.71
CA THR A 147 -1.02 -5.72 -15.66
C THR A 147 -2.02 -5.73 -16.81
N ASP A 148 -1.50 -5.81 -18.04
CA ASP A 148 -2.28 -5.79 -19.28
C ASP A 148 -2.79 -7.20 -19.67
N ALA A 149 -3.40 -7.32 -20.85
CA ALA A 149 -3.99 -8.56 -21.35
C ALA A 149 -2.98 -9.61 -21.88
N ASP A 150 -1.73 -9.25 -22.14
CA ASP A 150 -0.69 -10.20 -22.54
C ASP A 150 0.32 -10.53 -21.42
N GLY A 151 0.22 -9.80 -20.30
CA GLY A 151 0.90 -10.07 -19.04
C GLY A 151 2.02 -9.08 -18.73
N ASP A 152 2.17 -8.03 -19.52
CA ASP A 152 3.09 -6.93 -19.23
C ASP A 152 2.59 -6.12 -18.03
N ALA A 153 3.50 -5.77 -17.12
CA ALA A 153 3.15 -5.11 -15.87
C ALA A 153 4.07 -3.91 -15.55
N VAL A 154 3.46 -2.84 -15.05
CA VAL A 154 4.16 -1.64 -14.57
C VAL A 154 3.72 -1.35 -13.14
N SER A 155 4.68 -0.90 -12.32
CA SER A 155 4.44 -0.51 -10.93
C SER A 155 4.69 0.98 -10.74
N SER A 156 3.91 1.61 -9.86
CA SER A 156 4.14 2.97 -9.41
C SER A 156 5.39 3.06 -8.52
N ASP A 157 5.90 4.27 -8.34
CA ASP A 157 6.81 4.54 -7.22
C ASP A 157 6.10 4.27 -5.87
N PRO A 158 6.85 3.90 -4.81
CA PRO A 158 6.29 3.76 -3.47
C PRO A 158 5.72 5.08 -2.96
N VAL A 159 4.44 5.08 -2.59
CA VAL A 159 3.77 6.25 -1.98
C VAL A 159 3.64 6.02 -0.49
N ASP A 160 4.07 7.00 0.30
CA ASP A 160 3.91 6.98 1.76
C ASP A 160 2.42 7.10 2.12
N ILE A 161 1.89 6.04 2.73
CA ILE A 161 0.52 5.98 3.23
C ILE A 161 0.46 6.01 4.76
N GLY A 162 1.62 5.99 5.42
CA GLY A 162 1.73 5.92 6.86
C GLY A 162 1.20 7.18 7.55
N SER A 163 1.30 8.33 6.88
CA SER A 163 0.69 9.59 7.35
C SER A 163 -0.84 9.57 7.38
N SER A 164 -1.47 8.70 6.59
CA SER A 164 -2.92 8.51 6.59
C SER A 164 -3.38 7.55 7.70
N ILE A 165 -2.45 6.82 8.34
CA ILE A 165 -2.75 5.83 9.38
C ILE A 165 -2.57 6.50 10.73
N LEU A 166 -3.68 6.79 11.41
CA LEU A 166 -3.69 7.55 12.65
C LEU A 166 -4.10 6.64 13.80
N PHE A 167 -3.35 6.69 14.90
CA PHE A 167 -3.70 6.06 16.17
C PHE A 167 -4.09 7.14 17.18
N ALA A 168 -5.35 7.10 17.61
CA ALA A 168 -5.88 7.91 18.68
C ALA A 168 -6.13 7.05 19.93
N ASP A 169 -6.46 7.69 21.05
CA ASP A 169 -6.84 7.02 22.31
C ASP A 169 -8.03 6.06 22.13
N ASP A 170 -9.03 6.47 21.33
CA ASP A 170 -10.23 5.68 21.04
C ASP A 170 -10.03 4.57 19.99
N GLY A 171 -8.82 4.45 19.44
CA GLY A 171 -8.46 3.43 18.45
C GLY A 171 -7.93 4.02 17.14
N PRO A 172 -7.71 3.15 16.13
CA PRO A 172 -7.14 3.56 14.87
C PRO A 172 -8.18 4.25 13.99
N THR A 173 -7.73 5.15 13.12
CA THR A 173 -8.51 5.72 12.02
C THR A 173 -7.64 5.90 10.78
N VAL A 174 -8.28 6.03 9.62
CA VAL A 174 -7.61 6.25 8.33
C VAL A 174 -8.07 7.59 7.76
N ALA A 175 -7.14 8.52 7.57
CA ALA A 175 -7.38 9.83 6.99
C ALA A 175 -7.43 9.79 5.45
N GLU A 176 -8.04 10.81 4.83
CA GLU A 176 -8.19 10.92 3.37
C GLU A 176 -6.93 11.47 2.67
N GLU A 177 -6.05 12.14 3.39
CA GLU A 177 -4.91 12.83 2.77
C GLU A 177 -3.80 11.83 2.39
N GLY A 178 -3.26 11.95 1.17
CA GLY A 178 -2.06 11.22 0.73
C GLY A 178 -2.27 9.91 -0.04
N LEU A 179 -3.49 9.37 -0.11
CA LEU A 179 -3.78 8.09 -0.78
C LEU A 179 -4.06 8.24 -2.29
N SER A 180 -3.15 8.86 -3.03
CA SER A 180 -3.24 8.97 -4.50
C SER A 180 -2.06 8.25 -5.14
N LEU A 181 -2.29 7.06 -5.66
CA LEU A 181 -1.31 6.31 -6.44
C LEU A 181 -1.66 6.39 -7.92
N THR A 182 -0.64 6.63 -8.76
CA THR A 182 -0.74 6.60 -10.21
C THR A 182 0.48 5.87 -10.76
N SER A 183 0.27 4.94 -11.67
CA SER A 183 1.34 4.30 -12.44
C SER A 183 1.54 5.03 -13.78
N ASP A 184 2.75 4.97 -14.33
CA ASP A 184 3.07 5.50 -15.65
C ASP A 184 2.84 4.40 -16.70
N GLU A 185 1.71 4.48 -17.41
CA GLU A 185 1.18 3.38 -18.23
C GLU A 185 1.66 3.43 -19.69
N ASP A 186 2.62 4.30 -20.04
CA ASP A 186 3.03 4.51 -21.43
C ASP A 186 3.66 3.25 -22.07
N ASP A 187 4.16 2.30 -21.25
CA ASP A 187 4.72 1.01 -21.68
C ASP A 187 3.69 -0.16 -21.65
N ILE A 188 2.44 0.08 -21.23
CA ILE A 188 1.35 -0.93 -21.17
C ILE A 188 0.47 -0.94 -22.44
N ALA A 189 0.69 0.00 -23.37
CA ALA A 189 -0.24 0.29 -24.47
C ALA A 189 0.13 -0.29 -25.85
N SER A 190 0.80 -1.46 -25.97
CA SER A 190 1.09 -2.02 -27.31
C SER A 190 1.31 -3.54 -27.37
N VAL A 191 0.76 -4.19 -28.41
CA VAL A 191 1.05 -5.59 -28.81
C VAL A 191 2.51 -5.85 -29.23
N ASP A 192 3.33 -4.79 -29.39
CA ASP A 192 4.72 -4.81 -29.87
C ASP A 192 5.65 -3.92 -29.01
N ALA A 193 5.45 -3.78 -27.69
CA ALA A 193 6.22 -2.87 -26.85
C ALA A 193 7.76 -3.07 -26.97
N LEU A 194 8.44 -2.18 -27.70
CA LEU A 194 9.89 -2.01 -27.72
C LEU A 194 10.23 -0.79 -26.87
N GLY A 195 10.30 -1.00 -25.55
CA GLY A 195 10.34 0.05 -24.53
C GLY A 195 11.27 1.24 -24.81
N THR A 196 10.79 2.42 -24.47
CA THR A 196 11.62 3.64 -24.35
C THR A 196 11.23 4.40 -23.09
N SER A 197 11.58 3.90 -21.91
CA SER A 197 11.47 4.69 -20.67
C SER A 197 12.49 5.87 -20.67
N PRO A 198 12.26 6.95 -19.88
CA PRO A 198 12.72 8.32 -20.18
C PRO A 198 14.16 8.72 -19.82
N ASP A 199 15.02 7.83 -19.30
CA ASP A 199 16.38 8.19 -18.86
C ASP A 199 17.43 8.15 -19.99
N GLY A 200 17.10 8.70 -21.15
CA GLY A 200 18.06 8.94 -22.20
C GLY A 200 17.52 9.92 -23.25
N PRO A 201 18.30 10.91 -23.70
CA PRO A 201 17.90 11.71 -24.85
C PRO A 201 17.71 10.77 -26.03
N ALA A 202 16.48 10.71 -26.55
CA ALA A 202 16.12 9.95 -27.73
C ALA A 202 17.13 10.22 -28.87
N THR A 203 18.06 9.28 -29.03
CA THR A 203 18.98 9.18 -30.16
C THR A 203 18.97 7.68 -30.48
N GLN A 204 18.44 7.18 -31.58
CA GLN A 204 18.11 7.71 -32.90
C GLN A 204 17.04 6.82 -33.55
N PRO A 205 16.38 7.24 -34.65
CA PRO A 205 15.52 6.36 -35.43
C PRO A 205 16.33 5.19 -36.00
N VAL A 206 15.90 3.95 -35.73
CA VAL A 206 16.45 2.79 -36.44
C VAL A 206 15.82 2.75 -37.83
N ALA A 207 16.53 3.33 -38.80
CA ALA A 207 16.27 3.10 -40.21
C ALA A 207 16.41 1.59 -40.48
N GLY A 208 15.34 0.94 -40.97
CA GLY A 208 15.40 -0.50 -41.18
C GLY A 208 14.29 -1.18 -41.97
N GLU A 209 13.30 -0.48 -42.54
CA GLU A 209 12.31 -1.12 -43.42
C GLU A 209 12.58 -0.75 -44.87
N ALA A 210 13.49 -1.51 -45.50
CA ALA A 210 13.63 -1.50 -46.95
C ALA A 210 12.44 -2.25 -47.55
N PHE A 211 11.38 -1.52 -47.94
CA PHE A 211 10.34 -2.03 -48.82
C PHE A 211 10.95 -2.32 -50.21
N GLY A 212 11.35 -3.57 -50.41
CA GLY A 212 11.67 -4.10 -51.73
C GLY A 212 10.39 -4.38 -52.50
N GLU A 213 9.79 -3.36 -53.11
CA GLU A 213 8.87 -3.55 -54.22
C GLU A 213 9.71 -3.67 -55.49
N THR A 214 9.73 -4.85 -56.11
CA THR A 214 10.18 -5.00 -57.49
C THR A 214 9.07 -5.61 -58.33
N GLY A 215 8.50 -4.77 -59.20
CA GLY A 215 8.31 -5.02 -60.64
C GLY A 215 7.32 -6.09 -61.06
#